data_AF-A0A8J6N783-F1
#
_entry.id   AF-A0A8J6N783-F1
#
_cell.length_a   1.000
_cell.length_b   1.000
_cell.length_c   1.000
_cell.angle_alpha   90.00
_cell.angle_beta   90.00
_cell.angle_gamma   90.00
#
_symmetry.space_group_name_H-M   'P 1'
#
loop_
_entity.id
_entity.type
_entity.pdbx_description
1 polymer ?
#
loop_
_entity_poly.entity_id
_entity_poly.type
_entity_poly.pdbx_seq_one_letter_code
_entity_poly.pdbx_strand_id
1 'polypeptide(L)' 'MTSPCKLDDPRILPFIFSPQQSPVTPLPVGAQDVNIEVEPGVIIGCRLYLDNPESPNILYFHG' A
#
# COMPACT_ATOMS: atom_id res chain seq x y z
N MET A 1 -23.17 -3.34 -21.99
CA MET A 1 -22.36 -3.90 -20.89
C MET A 1 -21.31 -4.79 -21.54
N THR A 2 -20.03 -4.49 -21.36
CA THR A 2 -18.93 -5.33 -21.86
C THR A 2 -18.86 -6.63 -21.07
N SER A 3 -18.67 -7.76 -21.74
CA SER A 3 -18.44 -9.03 -21.06
C SER A 3 -17.15 -8.95 -20.24
N PRO A 4 -17.12 -9.48 -19.00
CA PRO A 4 -15.89 -9.56 -18.22
C PRO A 4 -14.83 -10.32 -19.01
N CYS A 5 -13.58 -9.85 -18.91
CA CYS A 5 -12.47 -10.50 -19.58
C CYS A 5 -12.18 -11.86 -18.92
N LYS A 6 -11.43 -12.73 -19.60
CA LYS A 6 -11.13 -14.07 -19.07
C LYS A 6 -10.37 -14.06 -17.72
N LEU A 7 -9.75 -12.94 -17.35
CA LEU A 7 -9.04 -12.78 -16.09
C LEU A 7 -9.95 -12.35 -14.93
N ASP A 8 -11.18 -11.91 -15.20
CA ASP A 8 -12.17 -11.50 -14.19
C ASP A 8 -12.87 -12.71 -13.54
N ASP A 9 -12.27 -13.90 -13.61
CA ASP A 9 -12.77 -15.11 -12.96
C ASP A 9 -12.35 -15.10 -11.48
N PRO A 10 -13.29 -15.24 -10.52
CA PRO A 10 -12.98 -15.20 -9.09
C PRO A 10 -12.03 -16.31 -8.65
N ARG A 11 -11.87 -17.38 -9.43
CA ARG A 11 -10.86 -18.43 -9.18
C ARG A 11 -9.47 -18.04 -9.65
N ILE A 12 -9.35 -17.10 -10.59
CA ILE A 12 -8.08 -16.62 -11.15
C ILE A 12 -7.58 -15.40 -10.39
N LEU A 13 -8.47 -14.49 -9.99
CA LEU A 13 -8.12 -13.24 -9.30
C LEU A 13 -7.17 -13.43 -8.09
N PRO A 14 -7.31 -14.45 -7.22
CA PRO A 14 -6.39 -14.64 -6.09
C PRO A 14 -4.95 -14.96 -6.51
N PHE A 15 -4.73 -15.50 -7.72
CA PHE A 15 -3.40 -15.79 -8.26
C PHE A 15 -2.76 -14.57 -8.92
N ILE A 16 -3.57 -13.59 -9.35
CA ILE A 16 -3.11 -12.32 -9.94
C ILE A 16 -2.88 -11.29 -8.83
N PHE A 17 -3.82 -11.17 -7.91
CA PHE A 17 -3.81 -10.22 -6.80
C PHE A 17 -3.57 -10.93 -5.47
N SER A 18 -2.46 -11.66 -5.39
CA SER A 18 -1.98 -12.24 -4.14
C SER A 18 -1.07 -11.25 -3.41
N PRO A 19 -1.18 -11.07 -2.09
CA PRO A 19 -0.18 -10.34 -1.33
C PRO A 19 1.17 -11.06 -1.45
N GLN A 20 2.16 -10.37 -2.00
CA GLN A 20 3.52 -10.88 -2.13
C GLN A 20 4.40 -10.28 -1.04
N GLN A 21 5.35 -11.06 -0.53
CA GLN A 21 6.42 -10.50 0.29
C GLN A 21 7.28 -9.61 -0.60
N SER A 22 7.05 -8.30 -0.51
CA SER A 22 7.86 -7.32 -1.23
C SER A 22 9.09 -6.96 -0.39
N PRO A 23 10.29 -6.89 -0.98
CA PRO A 23 11.45 -6.39 -0.27
C PRO A 23 11.23 -4.93 0.12
N VAL A 24 11.77 -4.54 1.28
CA VAL A 24 11.81 -3.13 1.68
C VAL A 24 12.64 -2.37 0.66
N THR A 25 12.03 -1.35 0.04
CA THR A 25 12.73 -0.50 -0.92
C THR A 25 13.52 0.59 -0.19
N PRO A 26 14.65 1.06 -0.73
CA PRO A 26 15.40 2.16 -0.15
C PRO A 26 14.50 3.38 0.10
N LEU A 27 14.76 4.07 1.21
CA LEU A 27 14.05 5.29 1.56
C LEU A 27 14.47 6.44 0.63
N PRO A 28 13.51 7.19 0.06
CA PRO A 28 13.78 8.50 -0.50
C PRO A 28 14.39 9.45 0.54
N VAL A 29 15.10 10.47 0.09
CA VAL A 29 15.71 11.47 0.99
C VAL A 29 14.63 12.15 1.82
N GLY A 30 14.81 12.17 3.15
CA GLY A 30 13.85 12.79 4.08
C GLY A 30 12.58 11.98 4.33
N ALA A 31 12.45 10.78 3.74
CA ALA A 31 11.33 9.88 4.02
C ALA A 31 11.60 8.99 5.23
N GLN A 32 10.53 8.55 5.88
CA GLN A 32 10.59 7.64 7.02
C GLN A 32 9.53 6.55 6.89
N ASP A 33 9.94 5.29 7.05
CA ASP A 33 8.99 4.18 7.19
C ASP A 33 8.49 4.11 8.64
N VAL A 34 7.18 3.98 8.81
CA VAL A 34 6.49 3.91 10.10
C VAL A 34 5.51 2.74 10.08
N ASN A 35 5.44 2.01 11.19
CA ASN A 35 4.47 0.95 11.40
C ASN A 35 3.39 1.44 12.34
N ILE A 36 2.14 1.42 11.89
CA ILE A 36 0.97 1.84 12.66
C ILE A 36 0.20 0.57 13.05
N GLU A 37 0.16 0.24 14.34
CA GLU A 37 -0.71 -0.81 14.85
C GLU A 37 -2.16 -0.29 14.87
N VAL A 38 -3.07 -1.04 14.25
CA VAL A 38 -4.49 -0.65 14.13
C VAL A 38 -5.43 -1.57 14.89
N GLU A 39 -5.01 -2.81 15.13
CA GLU A 39 -5.67 -3.81 15.96
C GLU A 39 -4.57 -4.72 16.54
N PRO A 40 -4.83 -5.50 17.61
CA PRO A 40 -3.83 -6.38 18.21
C PRO A 40 -3.18 -7.31 17.17
N GLY A 41 -1.89 -7.08 16.90
CA GLY A 41 -1.10 -7.86 15.93
C GLY A 41 -1.35 -7.51 14.46
N VAL A 42 -2.11 -6.45 14.16
CA VAL A 42 -2.36 -5.95 12.80
C VAL A 42 -1.63 -4.62 12.61
N ILE A 43 -0.69 -4.59 11.66
CA ILE A 43 0.17 -3.44 11.39
C ILE A 43 -0.04 -2.96 9.95
N ILE A 44 -0.21 -1.65 9.80
CA ILE A 44 -0.12 -0.96 8.52
C ILE A 44 1.27 -0.34 8.42
N GLY A 45 2.07 -0.80 7.46
CA GLY A 45 3.31 -0.12 7.08
C GLY A 45 2.99 1.09 6.21
N CYS A 46 3.55 2.24 6.55
CA CYS A 46 3.42 3.46 5.77
C CYS A 46 4.78 4.15 5.61
N ARG A 47 4.88 5.00 4.59
CA ARG A 47 6.04 5.85 4.35
C ARG A 47 5.63 7.31 4.42
N LEU A 48 6.22 8.04 5.34
CA LEU A 48 6.04 9.48 5.49
C LEU A 48 7.03 10.22 4.59
N TYR A 49 6.51 11.19 3.84
CA TYR A 49 7.29 12.13 3.03
C TYR A 49 7.17 13.50 3.67
N LEU A 50 8.26 13.96 4.30
CA LEU A 50 8.26 15.23 5.02
C LEU A 50 8.55 16.40 4.07
N ASP A 51 7.82 17.49 4.26
CA ASP A 51 8.02 18.75 3.54
C ASP A 51 8.34 19.88 4.54
N ASN A 52 7.32 20.54 5.11
CA ASN A 52 7.48 21.52 6.18
C ASN A 52 6.37 21.36 7.24
N PRO A 53 6.57 21.82 8.50
CA PRO A 53 5.59 21.63 9.57
C PRO A 53 4.23 22.29 9.36
N GLU A 54 4.15 23.32 8.50
CA GLU A 54 2.92 24.06 8.19
C GLU A 54 2.18 23.45 6.98
N SER A 55 2.79 22.49 6.28
CA SER A 55 2.16 21.81 5.16
C SER A 55 1.04 20.88 5.63
N PRO A 56 -0.04 20.75 4.85
CA PRO A 56 -1.10 19.80 5.17
C PRO A 56 -0.60 18.37 5.05
N ASN A 57 -1.17 17.48 5.87
CA ASN A 57 -0.93 16.05 5.75
C ASN A 57 -1.83 15.47 4.65
N ILE A 58 -1.24 14.66 3.77
CA ILE A 58 -1.98 13.91 2.74
C ILE A 58 -1.83 12.42 3.07
N LEU A 59 -2.96 11.75 3.27
CA LEU A 59 -3.02 10.29 3.38
C LEU A 59 -3.24 9.71 1.98
N TYR A 60 -2.21 9.04 1.46
CA TYR A 60 -2.25 8.37 0.16
C TYR A 60 -2.32 6.86 0.34
N PHE A 61 -3.36 6.24 -0.21
CA PHE A 61 -3.53 4.79 -0.28
C PHE A 61 -3.30 4.35 -1.72
N HIS A 62 -2.37 3.42 -1.94
CA HIS A 62 -2.19 2.83 -3.26
C HIS A 62 -3.41 1.96 -3.61
N GLY A 63 -3.72 1.87 -4.91
CA GLY A 63 -4.75 0.96 -5.43
C GLY A 63 -4.26 -0.47 -5.60
#